data_AF-A0A949XXI0-F1
#
_entry.id   AF-A0A949XXI0-F1
#
_cell.length_a   1.000
_cell.length_b   1.000
_cell.length_c   1.000
_cell.angle_alpha   90.00
_cell.angle_beta   90.00
_cell.angle_gamma   90.00
#
_symmetry.space_group_name_H-M   'P 1'
#
loop_
_entity.id
_entity.type
_entity.pdbx_description
1 polymer ?
#
loop_
_entity_poly.entity_id
_entity_poly.type
_entity_poly.pdbx_seq_one_letter_code
_entity_poly.pdbx_strand_id
1 'polypeptide(L)'
;MNKRDANDKTPLSERLGALIRQRDGKLTRELLLAPGQFGLGKVPANRLPDATTTMVCGYCSTGCGLNVHLKGGAAIGLTPATDYPVNLGVACPKGWEALTVLSAGDRATTPLARNALGRLEPVDWEAALRIFCDQFQAIQRAHGPESVAFLSTGQIATEEMALLGSLAKFGMGIVHGDGNTRQCMATAVVAYKQAFGFDAPPYTYRDFEESDVLVLVGANLCVAHPILWERVCRNPHDPRIVVVDPRTTETAMAATTHLAIRPKSDLTLFYGVARILIREGWIDGDFIDAHTTGFEEFKEFLFDYPMHRVTKFTGLNERQVIEFARAIHEGRRVSFWWTMGVNQSHEGVRTAQSLINLALLTGNIGRPGTGANSITGQCNAMGSRLFSNTTNLLGGHDFLNPDHRRKVAAILGIDAARIPDRNSWAYPEIVEGIRDGKIKGLWVIATNPAHSWIDQGDLHELLGRLDFLVVQDMYATTETAQHADLLL
;
A
#
# COMPACT_ATOMS: atom_id res chain seq x y z
N MET A 1 31.75 -36.10 0.34
CA MET A 1 30.94 -37.34 0.39
C MET A 1 30.64 -37.62 1.86
N ASN A 2 29.58 -37.00 2.39
CA ASN A 2 29.18 -37.15 3.80
C ASN A 2 28.00 -38.10 3.88
N LYS A 3 28.16 -39.16 4.68
CA LYS A 3 27.11 -40.06 5.13
C LYS A 3 26.09 -39.26 5.94
N ARG A 4 24.89 -39.07 5.41
CA ARG A 4 23.69 -38.73 6.19
C ARG A 4 22.56 -39.69 5.82
N ASP A 5 22.31 -40.57 6.79
CA ASP A 5 21.01 -41.02 7.28
C ASP A 5 20.06 -41.76 6.33
N ALA A 6 20.14 -43.09 6.47
CA ALA A 6 19.22 -44.11 5.93
C ALA A 6 17.86 -44.17 6.65
N ASN A 7 17.30 -43.03 7.08
CA ASN A 7 15.97 -43.02 7.70
C ASN A 7 15.16 -41.75 7.37
N ASP A 8 15.35 -41.25 6.16
CA ASP A 8 14.56 -40.15 5.64
C ASP A 8 13.11 -40.64 5.38
N LYS A 9 12.16 -40.13 6.16
CA LYS A 9 10.70 -40.42 6.07
C LYS A 9 9.96 -39.49 5.11
N THR A 10 10.70 -38.74 4.28
CA THR A 10 10.12 -37.85 3.29
C THR A 10 9.24 -38.66 2.31
N PRO A 11 7.94 -38.29 2.13
CA PRO A 11 7.03 -38.94 1.21
C PRO A 11 7.63 -39.08 -0.20
N LEU A 12 7.37 -40.22 -0.86
CA LEU A 12 7.90 -40.51 -2.20
C LEU A 12 7.57 -39.39 -3.22
N SER A 13 6.43 -38.73 -3.07
CA SER A 13 6.01 -37.58 -3.87
C SER A 13 6.90 -36.35 -3.70
N GLU A 14 7.39 -36.06 -2.50
CA GLU A 14 8.33 -34.96 -2.23
C GLU A 14 9.72 -35.27 -2.79
N ARG A 15 10.17 -36.53 -2.68
CA ARG A 15 11.43 -37.00 -3.27
C ARG A 15 11.43 -36.93 -4.80
N LEU A 16 10.32 -37.34 -5.43
CA LEU A 16 10.15 -37.24 -6.89
C LEU A 16 10.02 -35.79 -7.35
N GLY A 17 9.38 -34.92 -6.55
CA GLY A 17 9.33 -33.48 -6.81
C GLY A 17 10.70 -32.81 -6.82
N ALA A 18 11.61 -33.21 -5.91
CA ALA A 18 12.98 -32.71 -5.84
C ALA A 18 13.88 -33.15 -7.01
N LEU A 19 13.57 -34.28 -7.66
CA LEU A 19 14.29 -34.77 -8.85
C LEU A 19 13.97 -33.96 -10.12
N ILE A 20 12.80 -33.30 -10.18
CA ILE A 20 12.34 -32.53 -11.35
C ILE A 20 12.47 -31.02 -11.11
N ARG A 21 12.47 -30.58 -9.85
CA ARG A 21 12.64 -29.17 -9.46
C ARG A 21 13.74 -29.04 -8.42
N GLN A 22 14.82 -28.38 -8.81
CA GLN A 22 15.83 -27.89 -7.88
C GLN A 22 15.23 -26.76 -7.03
N ARG A 23 15.15 -26.93 -5.71
CA ARG A 23 14.60 -25.92 -4.77
C ARG A 23 15.69 -25.01 -4.20
N ASP A 24 16.94 -25.32 -4.54
CA ASP A 24 18.15 -24.89 -3.87
C ASP A 24 19.19 -24.54 -4.94
N GLY A 25 19.48 -23.25 -5.05
CA GLY A 25 20.50 -22.69 -5.93
C GLY A 25 21.10 -21.47 -5.26
N LYS A 26 22.29 -21.03 -5.71
CA LYS A 26 22.92 -19.84 -5.14
C LYS A 26 21.97 -18.66 -5.28
N LEU A 27 21.59 -18.05 -4.15
CA LEU A 27 20.75 -16.86 -4.16
C LEU A 27 21.52 -15.71 -4.83
N THR A 28 20.82 -14.75 -5.44
CA THR A 28 21.50 -13.60 -6.07
C THR A 28 22.45 -12.89 -5.11
N ARG A 29 22.11 -12.85 -3.81
CA ARG A 29 22.96 -12.31 -2.74
C ARG A 29 24.23 -13.13 -2.46
N GLU A 30 24.23 -14.43 -2.76
CA GLU A 30 25.35 -15.36 -2.62
C GLU A 30 26.19 -15.45 -3.90
N LEU A 31 25.63 -14.99 -5.01
CA LEU A 31 26.35 -14.70 -6.25
C LEU A 31 27.09 -13.35 -6.19
N LEU A 32 26.88 -12.56 -5.12
CA LEU A 32 27.67 -11.36 -4.86
C LEU A 32 29.07 -11.75 -4.39
N LEU A 33 30.03 -11.68 -5.31
CA LEU A 33 31.45 -11.67 -5.00
C LEU A 33 31.80 -10.29 -4.41
N ALA A 34 31.56 -10.12 -3.10
CA ALA A 34 31.81 -8.91 -2.30
C ALA A 34 30.95 -7.66 -2.66
N PRO A 35 30.07 -7.19 -1.75
CA PRO A 35 29.40 -5.90 -1.89
C PRO A 35 30.42 -4.75 -1.71
N GLY A 36 30.35 -3.71 -2.55
CA GLY A 36 31.02 -2.44 -2.28
C GLY A 36 32.23 -2.07 -3.12
N GLN A 37 32.54 -2.81 -4.18
CA GLN A 37 33.36 -2.27 -5.29
C GLN A 37 32.49 -2.19 -6.54
N PHE A 38 32.58 -1.06 -7.23
CA PHE A 38 31.81 -0.71 -8.42
C PHE A 38 31.68 -1.88 -9.43
N GLY A 39 30.44 -2.21 -9.81
CA GLY A 39 30.14 -3.13 -10.92
C GLY A 39 29.62 -4.52 -10.54
N LEU A 40 28.34 -4.77 -10.83
CA LEU A 40 28.01 -6.03 -11.51
C LEU A 40 28.52 -5.89 -12.94
N GLY A 41 29.82 -6.15 -13.12
CA GLY A 41 30.57 -5.98 -14.38
C GLY A 41 31.37 -4.68 -14.46
N LYS A 42 32.59 -4.76 -15.04
CA LYS A 42 33.39 -3.57 -15.40
C LYS A 42 32.59 -2.76 -16.42
N VAL A 43 32.20 -1.53 -16.11
CA VAL A 43 31.70 -0.62 -17.15
C VAL A 43 32.87 0.06 -17.87
N PRO A 44 32.73 0.34 -19.18
CA PRO A 44 33.74 1.04 -19.95
C PRO A 44 34.14 2.39 -19.32
N ALA A 45 35.38 2.82 -19.48
CA ALA A 45 35.89 4.07 -18.89
C ALA A 45 35.04 5.32 -19.28
N ASN A 46 34.49 5.33 -20.50
CA ASN A 46 33.58 6.40 -20.94
C ASN A 46 32.21 6.38 -20.25
N ARG A 47 31.88 5.34 -19.49
CA ARG A 47 30.66 5.19 -18.67
C ARG A 47 30.94 5.34 -17.17
N LEU A 48 32.16 5.71 -16.78
CA LEU A 48 32.45 6.07 -15.39
C LEU A 48 31.68 7.36 -15.01
N PRO A 49 31.01 7.37 -13.85
CA PRO A 49 30.36 8.57 -13.34
C PRO A 49 31.39 9.58 -12.83
N ASP A 50 31.02 10.86 -12.87
CA ASP A 50 31.78 11.97 -12.25
C ASP A 50 31.16 12.43 -10.92
N ALA A 51 29.92 12.04 -10.63
CA ALA A 51 29.26 12.27 -9.35
C ALA A 51 28.29 11.14 -8.99
N THR A 52 27.87 11.08 -7.73
CA THR A 52 26.81 10.19 -7.25
C THR A 52 25.90 10.96 -6.31
N THR A 53 24.59 10.73 -6.44
CA THR A 53 23.56 11.23 -5.51
C THR A 53 22.70 10.06 -5.03
N THR A 54 21.80 10.29 -4.09
CA THR A 54 20.90 9.27 -3.54
C THR A 54 19.46 9.56 -3.92
N MET A 55 18.66 8.49 -4.00
CA MET A 55 17.22 8.58 -4.15
C MET A 55 16.53 7.44 -3.39
N VAL A 56 15.24 7.62 -3.10
CA VAL A 56 14.36 6.54 -2.66
C VAL A 56 13.56 6.06 -3.88
N CYS A 57 13.44 4.75 -4.03
CA CYS A 57 12.69 4.11 -5.10
C CYS A 57 11.20 4.52 -5.06
N GLY A 58 10.68 5.06 -6.17
CA GLY A 58 9.32 5.57 -6.28
C GLY A 58 8.23 4.53 -6.58
N TYR A 59 8.52 3.21 -6.59
CA TYR A 59 7.52 2.22 -7.02
C TYR A 59 6.58 1.74 -5.90
N CYS A 60 7.04 0.82 -5.05
CA CYS A 60 6.26 0.28 -3.94
C CYS A 60 6.62 0.98 -2.62
N SER A 61 5.80 0.77 -1.59
CA SER A 61 5.95 1.35 -0.25
C SER A 61 7.19 0.93 0.52
N THR A 62 7.97 -0.03 0.01
CA THR A 62 9.13 -0.55 0.76
C THR A 62 10.15 0.55 1.03
N GLY A 63 10.33 1.49 0.08
CA GLY A 63 11.19 2.66 0.24
C GLY A 63 12.68 2.34 0.11
N CYS A 64 13.07 1.58 -0.92
CA CYS A 64 14.46 1.15 -1.13
C CYS A 64 15.38 2.34 -1.43
N GLY A 65 16.57 2.40 -0.81
CA GLY A 65 17.59 3.39 -1.10
C GLY A 65 18.43 3.00 -2.32
N LEU A 66 18.64 3.95 -3.22
CA LEU A 66 19.40 3.79 -4.46
C LEU A 66 20.45 4.90 -4.57
N ASN A 67 21.63 4.54 -5.06
CA ASN A 67 22.67 5.46 -5.48
C ASN A 67 22.54 5.71 -6.98
N VAL A 68 22.34 6.96 -7.38
CA VAL A 68 22.24 7.39 -8.77
C VAL A 68 23.61 7.89 -9.22
N HIS A 69 24.12 7.29 -10.28
CA HIS A 69 25.41 7.62 -10.87
C HIS A 69 25.22 8.68 -11.96
N LEU A 70 25.93 9.80 -11.83
CA LEU A 70 25.81 10.96 -12.71
C LEU A 70 27.04 11.11 -13.60
N LYS A 71 26.83 11.62 -14.81
CA LYS A 71 27.89 12.09 -15.70
C LYS A 71 27.44 13.34 -16.45
N GLY A 72 28.17 14.44 -16.30
CA GLY A 72 27.79 15.73 -16.88
C GLY A 72 26.39 16.19 -16.43
N GLY A 73 25.99 15.86 -15.20
CA GLY A 73 24.67 16.16 -14.65
C GLY A 73 23.54 15.21 -15.06
N ALA A 74 23.78 14.28 -15.99
CA ALA A 74 22.77 13.30 -16.41
C ALA A 74 22.90 11.98 -15.63
N ALA A 75 21.78 11.36 -15.27
CA ALA A 75 21.77 10.03 -14.67
C ALA A 75 22.12 8.96 -15.73
N ILE A 76 23.18 8.21 -15.48
CA ILE A 76 23.71 7.21 -16.42
C ILE A 76 23.58 5.77 -15.92
N GLY A 77 23.17 5.59 -14.66
CA GLY A 77 22.95 4.29 -14.04
C GLY A 77 22.66 4.43 -12.56
N LEU A 78 22.36 3.30 -11.91
CA LEU A 78 22.10 3.26 -10.48
C LEU A 78 22.63 1.97 -9.86
N THR A 79 22.82 1.99 -8.55
CA THR A 79 23.08 0.79 -7.72
C THR A 79 22.24 0.85 -6.45
N PRO A 80 21.83 -0.29 -5.86
CA PRO A 80 21.19 -0.30 -4.56
C PRO A 80 22.16 0.15 -3.47
N ALA A 81 21.70 0.99 -2.55
CA ALA A 81 22.49 1.44 -1.41
C ALA A 81 22.75 0.27 -0.43
N THR A 82 24.01 0.02 -0.12
CA THR A 82 24.45 -1.12 0.72
C THR A 82 24.31 -0.85 2.22
N ASP A 83 24.35 0.41 2.63
CA ASP A 83 24.24 0.90 4.00
C ASP A 83 22.81 1.34 4.37
N TYR A 84 21.87 1.30 3.43
CA TYR A 84 20.49 1.73 3.66
C TYR A 84 19.66 0.64 4.35
N PRO A 85 18.96 0.96 5.46
CA PRO A 85 18.39 -0.03 6.37
C PRO A 85 17.18 -0.77 5.84
N VAL A 86 16.70 -0.49 4.62
CA VAL A 86 15.53 -1.12 4.01
C VAL A 86 15.91 -2.25 3.07
N ASN A 87 16.79 -2.01 2.10
CA ASN A 87 17.06 -2.94 1.03
C ASN A 87 18.47 -3.55 1.07
N LEU A 88 19.36 -3.06 1.93
CA LEU A 88 20.65 -3.69 2.27
C LEU A 88 21.46 -4.14 1.04
N GLY A 89 21.56 -3.25 0.04
CA GLY A 89 22.30 -3.53 -1.20
C GLY A 89 21.56 -4.38 -2.24
N VAL A 90 20.25 -4.59 -2.08
CA VAL A 90 19.41 -5.32 -3.05
C VAL A 90 18.43 -4.37 -3.73
N ALA A 91 18.14 -4.60 -5.01
CA ALA A 91 17.03 -3.97 -5.71
C ALA A 91 16.26 -5.01 -6.52
N CYS A 92 14.93 -4.87 -6.59
CA CYS A 92 14.10 -5.65 -7.50
C CYS A 92 14.21 -5.10 -8.94
N PRO A 93 13.67 -5.79 -9.97
CA PRO A 93 13.73 -5.31 -11.36
C PRO A 93 13.23 -3.87 -11.53
N LYS A 94 12.13 -3.49 -10.85
CA LYS A 94 11.62 -2.10 -10.87
C LYS A 94 12.62 -1.10 -10.30
N GLY A 95 13.33 -1.47 -9.23
CA GLY A 95 14.35 -0.61 -8.64
C GLY A 95 15.56 -0.42 -9.55
N TRP A 96 15.97 -1.45 -10.29
CA TRP A 96 17.03 -1.37 -11.30
C TRP A 96 16.64 -0.49 -12.50
N GLU A 97 15.36 -0.48 -12.86
CA GLU A 97 14.80 0.30 -13.98
C GLU A 97 14.28 1.69 -13.56
N ALA A 98 14.55 2.15 -12.33
CA ALA A 98 13.96 3.38 -11.80
C ALA A 98 14.31 4.66 -12.57
N LEU A 99 15.37 4.64 -13.37
CA LEU A 99 15.77 5.79 -14.21
C LEU A 99 15.16 5.75 -15.62
N THR A 100 14.54 4.64 -16.03
CA THR A 100 14.03 4.44 -17.40
C THR A 100 12.95 5.47 -17.75
N VAL A 101 12.20 5.95 -16.75
CA VAL A 101 11.20 7.01 -16.91
C VAL A 101 11.77 8.34 -17.40
N LEU A 102 13.06 8.63 -17.16
CA LEU A 102 13.69 9.89 -17.57
C LEU A 102 13.83 10.00 -19.09
N SER A 103 13.94 8.86 -19.77
CA SER A 103 14.15 8.74 -21.22
C SER A 103 12.86 8.44 -22.00
N ALA A 104 11.71 8.43 -21.33
CA ALA A 104 10.43 8.16 -21.98
C ALA A 104 10.08 9.27 -23.00
N GLY A 105 9.69 8.86 -24.21
CA GLY A 105 9.48 9.76 -25.34
C GLY A 105 8.15 10.51 -25.34
N ASP A 106 7.20 10.07 -24.50
CA ASP A 106 5.84 10.60 -24.38
C ASP A 106 5.63 11.47 -23.13
N ARG A 107 6.74 11.89 -22.51
CA ARG A 107 6.70 12.82 -21.37
C ARG A 107 6.05 14.14 -21.76
N ALA A 108 5.12 14.61 -20.93
CA ALA A 108 4.62 15.97 -21.00
C ALA A 108 5.70 16.94 -20.46
N THR A 109 6.24 17.77 -21.35
CA THR A 109 7.32 18.72 -21.02
C THR A 109 6.89 20.19 -21.06
N THR A 110 5.65 20.44 -21.49
CA THR A 110 5.00 21.75 -21.54
C THR A 110 3.52 21.57 -21.24
N PRO A 111 2.85 22.58 -20.64
CA PRO A 111 1.40 22.53 -20.49
C PRO A 111 0.69 22.40 -21.83
N LEU A 112 -0.41 21.64 -21.86
CA LEU A 112 -1.29 21.51 -23.03
C LEU A 112 -2.71 21.93 -22.67
N ALA A 113 -3.37 22.72 -23.50
CA ALA A 113 -4.77 23.09 -23.34
C ALA A 113 -5.62 22.58 -24.50
N ARG A 114 -6.86 22.16 -24.22
CA ARG A 114 -7.79 21.68 -25.23
C ARG A 114 -8.41 22.86 -25.96
N ASN A 115 -8.26 22.89 -27.28
CA ASN A 115 -8.83 23.92 -28.13
C ASN A 115 -10.28 23.60 -28.53
N ALA A 116 -10.93 24.53 -29.24
CA ALA A 116 -12.32 24.40 -29.69
C ALA A 116 -12.56 23.23 -30.67
N LEU A 117 -11.51 22.67 -31.27
CA LEU A 117 -11.56 21.47 -32.11
C LEU A 117 -11.39 20.18 -31.29
N GLY A 118 -11.29 20.28 -29.96
CA GLY A 118 -11.11 19.17 -29.04
C GLY A 118 -9.69 18.61 -29.00
N ARG A 119 -8.68 19.33 -29.52
CA ARG A 119 -7.27 18.86 -29.55
C ARG A 119 -6.45 19.54 -28.46
N LEU A 120 -5.58 18.79 -27.79
CA LEU A 120 -4.59 19.33 -26.86
C LEU A 120 -3.45 20.01 -27.63
N GLU A 121 -3.19 21.28 -27.33
CA GLU A 121 -2.13 22.08 -27.95
C GLU A 121 -1.24 22.75 -26.89
N PRO A 122 0.07 22.89 -27.15
CA PRO A 122 0.98 23.55 -26.21
C PRO A 122 0.56 24.99 -25.89
N VAL A 123 0.63 25.34 -24.60
CA VAL A 123 0.49 26.71 -24.11
C VAL A 123 1.64 27.02 -23.15
N ASP A 124 1.95 28.30 -22.96
CA ASP A 124 2.90 28.69 -21.93
C ASP A 124 2.32 28.55 -20.51
N TRP A 125 3.20 28.51 -19.51
CA TRP A 125 2.81 28.34 -18.10
C TRP A 125 1.91 29.46 -17.57
N GLU A 126 2.10 30.69 -18.02
CA GLU A 126 1.30 31.82 -17.53
C GLU A 126 -0.14 31.73 -18.06
N ALA A 127 -0.31 31.34 -19.32
CA ALA A 127 -1.61 31.03 -19.92
C ALA A 127 -2.26 29.82 -19.24
N ALA A 128 -1.53 28.73 -19.03
CA ALA A 128 -2.04 27.53 -18.35
C ALA A 128 -2.56 27.84 -16.94
N LEU A 129 -1.79 28.60 -16.15
CA LEU A 129 -2.19 29.00 -14.79
C LEU A 129 -3.39 29.95 -14.79
N ARG A 130 -3.47 30.87 -15.77
CA ARG A 130 -4.66 31.73 -15.94
C ARG A 130 -5.91 30.90 -16.25
N ILE A 131 -5.82 29.97 -17.21
CA ILE A 131 -6.92 29.05 -17.55
C ILE A 131 -7.35 28.26 -16.31
N PHE A 132 -6.40 27.67 -15.59
CA PHE A 132 -6.69 26.91 -14.37
C PHE A 132 -7.45 27.75 -13.34
N CYS A 133 -6.91 28.92 -12.99
CA CYS A 133 -7.49 29.80 -11.98
C CYS A 133 -8.86 30.34 -12.41
N ASP A 134 -8.99 30.85 -13.63
CA ASP A 134 -10.22 31.46 -14.11
C ASP A 134 -11.37 30.46 -14.14
N GLN A 135 -11.11 29.23 -14.60
CA GLN A 135 -12.14 28.19 -14.71
C GLN A 135 -12.55 27.64 -13.34
N PHE A 136 -11.61 27.30 -12.46
CA PHE A 136 -11.97 26.83 -11.10
C PHE A 136 -12.74 27.90 -10.33
N GLN A 137 -12.31 29.17 -10.40
CA GLN A 137 -13.03 30.25 -9.75
C GLN A 137 -14.40 30.51 -10.38
N ALA A 138 -14.55 30.41 -11.71
CA ALA A 138 -15.83 30.56 -12.39
C ALA A 138 -16.83 29.48 -11.93
N ILE A 139 -16.39 28.22 -11.88
CA ILE A 139 -17.19 27.09 -11.40
C ILE A 139 -17.60 27.31 -9.94
N GLN A 140 -16.66 27.65 -9.05
CA GLN A 140 -16.95 27.90 -7.64
C GLN A 140 -17.90 29.10 -7.44
N ARG A 141 -17.79 30.16 -8.25
CA ARG A 141 -18.72 31.31 -8.19
C ARG A 141 -20.14 30.92 -8.60
N ALA A 142 -20.28 30.05 -9.61
CA ALA A 142 -21.57 29.63 -10.12
C ALA A 142 -22.25 28.54 -9.26
N HIS A 143 -21.46 27.63 -8.67
CA HIS A 143 -21.97 26.40 -8.06
C HIS A 143 -21.53 26.19 -6.59
N GLY A 144 -20.74 27.09 -6.03
CA GLY A 144 -20.24 27.01 -4.65
C GLY A 144 -18.94 26.22 -4.51
N PRO A 145 -18.29 26.26 -3.33
CA PRO A 145 -16.95 25.68 -3.12
C PRO A 145 -16.90 24.14 -3.16
N GLU A 146 -18.04 23.46 -2.96
CA GLU A 146 -18.17 22.01 -3.06
C GLU A 146 -18.25 21.52 -4.53
N SER A 147 -18.34 22.44 -5.50
CA SER A 147 -18.47 22.08 -6.92
C SER A 147 -17.18 21.71 -7.64
N VAL A 148 -16.04 21.82 -6.94
CA VAL A 148 -14.74 21.41 -7.45
C VAL A 148 -14.10 20.43 -6.49
N ALA A 149 -13.30 19.51 -7.03
CA ALA A 149 -12.55 18.55 -6.23
C ALA A 149 -11.17 18.27 -6.81
N PHE A 150 -10.31 17.64 -6.02
CA PHE A 150 -9.04 17.10 -6.51
C PHE A 150 -8.85 15.61 -6.17
N LEU A 151 -8.19 14.88 -7.07
CA LEU A 151 -7.82 13.48 -6.89
C LEU A 151 -6.30 13.35 -6.94
N SER A 152 -5.70 13.05 -5.81
CA SER A 152 -4.25 12.95 -5.61
C SER A 152 -3.77 11.48 -5.62
N THR A 153 -2.54 11.28 -5.17
CA THR A 153 -1.79 10.04 -5.34
C THR A 153 -0.98 9.67 -4.10
N GLY A 154 -0.51 8.42 -4.03
CA GLY A 154 0.55 7.98 -3.13
C GLY A 154 1.95 8.01 -3.75
N GLN A 155 2.15 8.70 -4.88
CA GLN A 155 3.40 8.67 -5.67
C GLN A 155 4.30 9.91 -5.54
N ILE A 156 3.73 11.08 -5.24
CA ILE A 156 4.50 12.33 -5.14
C ILE A 156 5.22 12.48 -3.79
N ALA A 157 6.09 13.48 -3.66
CA ALA A 157 6.80 13.73 -2.41
C ALA A 157 5.83 14.19 -1.30
N THR A 158 6.18 13.96 -0.04
CA THR A 158 5.32 14.30 1.11
C THR A 158 5.09 15.80 1.19
N GLU A 159 6.13 16.58 0.90
CA GLU A 159 6.13 18.03 0.85
C GLU A 159 5.18 18.55 -0.23
N GLU A 160 5.18 17.91 -1.41
CA GLU A 160 4.27 18.23 -2.51
C GLU A 160 2.82 17.90 -2.16
N MET A 161 2.56 16.77 -1.48
CA MET A 161 1.22 16.45 -0.97
C MET A 161 0.73 17.45 0.08
N ALA A 162 1.62 17.85 0.99
CA ALA A 162 1.31 18.83 2.03
C ALA A 162 0.97 20.20 1.43
N LEU A 163 1.76 20.62 0.44
CA LEU A 163 1.52 21.85 -0.33
C LEU A 163 0.20 21.77 -1.10
N LEU A 164 -0.01 20.70 -1.87
CA LEU A 164 -1.24 20.47 -2.65
C LEU A 164 -2.48 20.56 -1.76
N GLY A 165 -2.51 19.78 -0.68
CA GLY A 165 -3.67 19.73 0.21
C GLY A 165 -3.95 21.07 0.89
N SER A 166 -2.89 21.77 1.32
CA SER A 166 -3.02 23.08 1.98
C SER A 166 -3.44 24.18 1.00
N LEU A 167 -2.85 24.21 -0.20
CA LEU A 167 -3.22 25.14 -1.26
C LEU A 167 -4.68 24.93 -1.69
N ALA A 168 -5.05 23.69 -2.01
CA ALA A 168 -6.39 23.36 -2.46
C ALA A 168 -7.44 23.73 -1.39
N LYS A 169 -7.27 23.28 -0.14
CA LYS A 169 -8.29 23.46 0.89
C LYS A 169 -8.28 24.84 1.54
N PHE A 170 -7.12 25.38 1.90
CA PHE A 170 -7.03 26.62 2.68
C PHE A 170 -6.78 27.86 1.82
N GLY A 171 -6.18 27.67 0.63
CA GLY A 171 -5.91 28.73 -0.34
C GLY A 171 -7.05 28.92 -1.33
N MET A 172 -7.44 27.85 -2.02
CA MET A 172 -8.45 27.87 -3.09
C MET A 172 -9.87 27.62 -2.58
N GLY A 173 -10.05 27.21 -1.33
CA GLY A 173 -11.35 26.92 -0.74
C GLY A 173 -12.03 25.66 -1.32
N ILE A 174 -11.26 24.75 -1.91
CA ILE A 174 -11.77 23.44 -2.35
C ILE A 174 -12.13 22.62 -1.11
N VAL A 175 -13.37 22.17 -1.00
CA VAL A 175 -13.79 21.37 0.16
C VAL A 175 -13.36 19.91 -0.02
N HIS A 176 -13.49 19.37 -1.23
CA HIS A 176 -13.33 17.95 -1.49
C HIS A 176 -12.01 17.61 -2.17
N GLY A 177 -11.31 16.61 -1.65
CA GLY A 177 -10.24 15.93 -2.35
C GLY A 177 -9.86 14.63 -1.66
N ASP A 178 -9.43 13.66 -2.47
CA ASP A 178 -9.00 12.36 -1.99
C ASP A 178 -7.82 11.82 -2.81
N GLY A 179 -7.20 10.72 -2.39
CA GLY A 179 -6.12 10.06 -3.12
C GLY A 179 -6.48 8.64 -3.55
N ASN A 180 -5.86 8.14 -4.63
CA ASN A 180 -5.97 6.74 -5.06
C ASN A 180 -5.61 5.72 -3.94
N THR A 181 -4.85 6.16 -2.94
CA THR A 181 -4.53 5.42 -1.71
C THR A 181 -5.78 4.95 -0.95
N ARG A 182 -6.93 5.63 -1.11
CA ARG A 182 -8.27 5.20 -0.64
C ARG A 182 -8.60 3.78 -1.09
N GLN A 183 -8.43 3.51 -2.38
CA GLN A 183 -8.79 2.24 -3.03
C GLN A 183 -7.88 1.08 -2.60
N CYS A 184 -6.72 1.41 -2.03
CA CYS A 184 -5.69 0.45 -1.64
C CYS A 184 -5.72 0.17 -0.14
N MET A 185 -5.80 1.21 0.68
CA MET A 185 -5.43 1.13 2.10
C MET A 185 -6.51 1.61 3.07
N ALA A 186 -7.66 2.13 2.62
CA ALA A 186 -8.69 2.66 3.52
C ALA A 186 -9.17 1.63 4.55
N THR A 187 -9.30 0.37 4.15
CA THR A 187 -9.59 -0.76 5.04
C THR A 187 -8.66 -0.82 6.25
N ALA A 188 -7.35 -0.75 6.02
CA ALA A 188 -6.37 -0.80 7.11
C ALA A 188 -6.42 0.46 7.99
N VAL A 189 -6.68 1.65 7.41
CA VAL A 189 -6.87 2.90 8.19
C VAL A 189 -7.96 2.70 9.23
N VAL A 190 -9.13 2.27 8.77
CA VAL A 190 -10.32 2.15 9.62
C VAL A 190 -10.11 1.05 10.66
N ALA A 191 -9.54 -0.09 10.26
CA ALA A 191 -9.24 -1.18 11.17
C ALA A 191 -8.31 -0.74 12.32
N TYR A 192 -7.20 -0.06 12.02
CA TYR A 192 -6.27 0.42 13.04
C TYR A 192 -6.85 1.54 13.89
N LYS A 193 -7.56 2.51 13.31
CA LYS A 193 -8.22 3.56 14.10
C LYS A 193 -9.25 2.97 15.08
N GLN A 194 -10.03 1.98 14.64
CA GLN A 194 -11.03 1.34 15.50
C GLN A 194 -10.42 0.41 16.55
N ALA A 195 -9.29 -0.24 16.25
CA ALA A 195 -8.64 -1.18 17.19
C ALA A 195 -7.64 -0.50 18.14
N PHE A 196 -6.85 0.45 17.64
CA PHE A 196 -5.71 1.06 18.35
C PHE A 196 -5.84 2.58 18.55
N GLY A 197 -6.88 3.21 17.99
CA GLY A 197 -7.10 4.66 18.11
C GLY A 197 -6.25 5.52 17.16
N PHE A 198 -5.36 4.93 16.36
CA PHE A 198 -4.50 5.66 15.43
C PHE A 198 -4.21 4.87 14.15
N ASP A 199 -4.01 5.56 13.01
CA ASP A 199 -3.65 4.96 11.73
C ASP A 199 -2.13 4.82 11.57
N ALA A 200 -1.54 3.83 12.26
CA ALA A 200 -0.16 3.43 12.05
C ALA A 200 -0.04 1.90 12.04
N PRO A 201 0.56 1.30 10.99
CA PRO A 201 0.96 -0.09 11.04
C PRO A 201 1.99 -0.30 12.17
N PRO A 202 1.78 -1.27 13.09
CA PRO A 202 2.58 -1.39 14.31
C PRO A 202 3.88 -2.20 14.10
N TYR A 203 4.53 -2.08 12.95
CA TYR A 203 5.66 -2.94 12.57
C TYR A 203 6.89 -2.20 12.05
N THR A 204 7.99 -2.93 12.06
CA THR A 204 9.25 -2.63 11.38
C THR A 204 9.58 -3.76 10.40
N TYR A 205 10.42 -3.53 9.41
CA TYR A 205 10.84 -4.62 8.51
C TYR A 205 11.65 -5.71 9.22
N ARG A 206 12.20 -5.41 10.41
CA ARG A 206 12.89 -6.40 11.25
C ARG A 206 11.94 -7.45 11.78
N ASP A 207 10.64 -7.18 11.88
CA ASP A 207 9.68 -8.18 12.36
C ASP A 207 9.58 -9.38 11.42
N PHE A 208 9.83 -9.21 10.10
CA PHE A 208 9.98 -10.35 9.17
C PHE A 208 11.18 -11.24 9.50
N GLU A 209 12.25 -10.65 10.06
CA GLU A 209 13.47 -11.36 10.44
C GLU A 209 13.38 -11.97 11.84
N GLU A 210 12.46 -11.53 12.69
CA GLU A 210 12.36 -12.02 14.07
C GLU A 210 11.23 -13.04 14.27
N SER A 211 10.17 -13.00 13.44
CA SER A 211 9.01 -13.89 13.58
C SER A 211 9.40 -15.37 13.50
N ASP A 212 8.79 -16.24 14.30
CA ASP A 212 8.91 -17.71 14.14
C ASP A 212 7.70 -18.30 13.39
N VAL A 213 6.58 -17.57 13.35
CA VAL A 213 5.42 -17.88 12.50
C VAL A 213 4.99 -16.64 11.73
N LEU A 214 5.06 -16.72 10.40
CA LEU A 214 4.66 -15.67 9.48
C LEU A 214 3.35 -16.05 8.81
N VAL A 215 2.26 -15.35 9.13
CA VAL A 215 0.95 -15.55 8.51
C VAL A 215 0.73 -14.47 7.44
N LEU A 216 0.81 -14.84 6.17
CA LEU A 216 0.62 -13.94 5.02
C LEU A 216 -0.78 -14.14 4.43
N VAL A 217 -1.63 -13.11 4.45
CA VAL A 217 -3.04 -13.19 4.03
C VAL A 217 -3.28 -12.31 2.81
N GLY A 218 -3.61 -12.94 1.69
CA GLY A 218 -3.83 -12.27 0.41
C GLY A 218 -2.67 -11.33 0.07
N ALA A 219 -1.43 -11.81 0.23
CA ALA A 219 -0.20 -11.08 0.09
C ALA A 219 0.85 -11.90 -0.66
N ASN A 220 1.31 -11.36 -1.80
CA ASN A 220 2.32 -11.99 -2.64
C ASN A 220 3.62 -11.18 -2.63
N LEU A 221 4.41 -11.33 -1.56
CA LEU A 221 5.63 -10.55 -1.33
C LEU A 221 6.68 -10.79 -2.42
N CYS A 222 6.80 -12.01 -2.94
CA CYS A 222 7.75 -12.36 -4.00
C CYS A 222 7.63 -11.45 -5.24
N VAL A 223 6.42 -10.95 -5.53
CA VAL A 223 6.14 -10.10 -6.71
C VAL A 223 5.93 -8.64 -6.31
N ALA A 224 5.04 -8.40 -5.33
CA ALA A 224 4.60 -7.06 -4.97
C ALA A 224 5.67 -6.30 -4.16
N HIS A 225 6.35 -6.99 -3.23
CA HIS A 225 7.32 -6.40 -2.31
C HIS A 225 8.58 -7.28 -2.18
N PRO A 226 9.37 -7.48 -3.25
CA PRO A 226 10.45 -8.48 -3.25
C PRO A 226 11.51 -8.25 -2.17
N ILE A 227 11.71 -7.00 -1.75
CA ILE A 227 12.64 -6.67 -0.66
C ILE A 227 12.10 -7.14 0.70
N LEU A 228 10.78 -7.14 0.93
CA LEU A 228 10.20 -7.73 2.14
C LEU A 228 10.30 -9.26 2.10
N TRP A 229 10.17 -9.88 0.93
CA TRP A 229 10.45 -11.31 0.80
C TRP A 229 11.92 -11.63 1.10
N GLU A 230 12.86 -10.82 0.64
CA GLU A 230 14.28 -10.96 0.98
C GLU A 230 14.52 -10.86 2.50
N ARG A 231 13.75 -10.04 3.23
CA ARG A 231 13.76 -10.00 4.71
C ARG A 231 13.30 -11.31 5.32
N VAL A 232 12.21 -11.89 4.81
CA VAL A 232 11.76 -13.23 5.22
C VAL A 232 12.85 -14.26 5.00
N CYS A 233 13.52 -14.25 3.84
CA CYS A 233 14.64 -15.16 3.54
C CYS A 233 15.91 -14.91 4.35
N ARG A 234 15.98 -13.82 5.14
CA ARG A 234 17.09 -13.49 6.06
C ARG A 234 16.77 -13.81 7.51
N ASN A 235 15.54 -14.21 7.80
CA ASN A 235 15.11 -14.60 9.12
C ASN A 235 15.99 -15.77 9.63
N PRO A 236 16.74 -15.62 10.74
CA PRO A 236 17.62 -16.66 11.27
C PRO A 236 16.87 -17.72 12.08
N HIS A 237 15.55 -17.56 12.29
CA HIS A 237 14.72 -18.44 13.14
C HIS A 237 14.01 -19.54 12.35
N ASP A 238 14.30 -19.71 11.05
CA ASP A 238 13.65 -20.70 10.17
C ASP A 238 12.12 -20.70 10.30
N PRO A 239 11.47 -19.57 9.96
CA PRO A 239 10.08 -19.35 10.32
C PRO A 239 9.13 -20.31 9.61
N ARG A 240 8.07 -20.73 10.30
CA ARG A 240 6.92 -21.36 9.64
C ARG A 240 6.15 -20.29 8.87
N ILE A 241 6.16 -20.40 7.54
CA ILE A 241 5.43 -19.47 6.67
C ILE A 241 4.08 -20.09 6.32
N VAL A 242 3.00 -19.46 6.77
CA VAL A 242 1.62 -19.82 6.45
C VAL A 242 1.06 -18.79 5.47
N VAL A 243 0.66 -19.22 4.28
CA VAL A 243 0.01 -18.36 3.29
C VAL A 243 -1.47 -18.70 3.20
N VAL A 244 -2.33 -17.71 3.43
CA VAL A 244 -3.78 -17.76 3.20
C VAL A 244 -4.08 -17.00 1.93
N ASP A 245 -4.26 -17.72 0.82
CA ASP A 245 -4.53 -17.12 -0.49
C ASP A 245 -5.28 -18.14 -1.36
N PRO A 246 -6.39 -17.78 -2.03
CA PRO A 246 -7.08 -18.69 -2.95
C PRO A 246 -6.17 -19.16 -4.11
N ARG A 247 -5.17 -18.37 -4.48
CA ARG A 247 -4.24 -18.69 -5.56
C ARG A 247 -2.96 -19.28 -4.98
N THR A 248 -2.40 -20.26 -5.69
CA THR A 248 -1.04 -20.73 -5.46
C THR A 248 -0.05 -19.71 -6.05
N THR A 249 0.13 -18.59 -5.35
CA THR A 249 1.08 -17.52 -5.71
C THR A 249 2.53 -17.97 -5.51
N GLU A 250 3.49 -17.19 -6.01
CA GLU A 250 4.93 -17.43 -5.80
C GLU A 250 5.28 -17.48 -4.32
N THR A 251 4.64 -16.62 -3.52
CA THR A 251 4.79 -16.65 -2.06
C THR A 251 4.19 -17.92 -1.46
N ALA A 252 3.01 -18.37 -1.93
CA ALA A 252 2.40 -19.63 -1.49
C ALA A 252 3.24 -20.86 -1.86
N MET A 253 3.88 -20.86 -3.03
CA MET A 253 4.76 -21.95 -3.47
C MET A 253 6.03 -22.06 -2.62
N ALA A 254 6.49 -20.95 -2.05
CA ALA A 254 7.66 -20.90 -1.17
C ALA A 254 7.32 -21.07 0.31
N ALA A 255 6.03 -21.13 0.67
CA ALA A 255 5.57 -21.22 2.05
C ALA A 255 5.67 -22.65 2.61
N THR A 256 5.80 -22.77 3.93
CA THR A 256 5.70 -24.05 4.66
C THR A 256 4.29 -24.62 4.60
N THR A 257 3.26 -23.77 4.60
CA THR A 257 1.86 -24.18 4.54
C THR A 257 1.08 -23.21 3.66
N HIS A 258 0.33 -23.75 2.69
CA HIS A 258 -0.61 -22.98 1.88
C HIS A 258 -2.06 -23.39 2.23
N LEU A 259 -2.85 -22.42 2.66
CA LEU A 259 -4.29 -22.55 2.89
C LEU A 259 -5.03 -21.92 1.69
N ALA A 260 -5.31 -22.76 0.69
CA ALA A 260 -6.05 -22.40 -0.52
C ALA A 260 -7.55 -22.26 -0.24
N ILE A 261 -7.94 -21.22 0.49
CA ILE A 261 -9.33 -20.93 0.80
C ILE A 261 -10.12 -20.53 -0.45
N ARG A 262 -11.45 -20.67 -0.42
CA ARG A 262 -12.30 -20.03 -1.43
C ARG A 262 -12.21 -18.51 -1.31
N PRO A 263 -12.24 -17.76 -2.43
CA PRO A 263 -12.18 -16.30 -2.38
C PRO A 263 -13.23 -15.72 -1.43
N LYS A 264 -12.81 -14.74 -0.61
CA LYS A 264 -13.67 -14.01 0.35
C LYS A 264 -14.24 -14.87 1.49
N SER A 265 -13.58 -15.98 1.83
CA SER A 265 -13.91 -16.79 3.01
C SER A 265 -12.95 -16.58 4.20
N ASP A 266 -12.01 -15.63 4.06
CA ASP A 266 -10.94 -15.31 5.02
C ASP A 266 -11.51 -14.95 6.40
N LEU A 267 -12.53 -14.08 6.42
CA LEU A 267 -13.19 -13.65 7.66
C LEU A 267 -13.80 -14.84 8.42
N THR A 268 -14.44 -15.75 7.69
CA THR A 268 -15.02 -16.97 8.28
C THR A 268 -13.92 -17.90 8.82
N LEU A 269 -12.77 -18.01 8.13
CA LEU A 269 -11.61 -18.74 8.63
C LEU A 269 -11.12 -18.14 9.95
N PHE A 270 -10.88 -16.83 10.00
CA PHE A 270 -10.29 -16.17 11.16
C PHE A 270 -11.20 -16.21 12.39
N TYR A 271 -12.51 -16.03 12.22
CA TYR A 271 -13.46 -16.24 13.32
C TYR A 271 -13.51 -17.71 13.76
N GLY A 272 -13.47 -18.65 12.84
CA GLY A 272 -13.36 -20.08 13.16
C GLY A 272 -12.12 -20.41 14.00
N VAL A 273 -10.98 -19.85 13.60
CA VAL A 273 -9.70 -20.03 14.31
C VAL A 273 -9.73 -19.36 15.69
N ALA A 274 -10.25 -18.13 15.79
CA ALA A 274 -10.42 -17.45 17.08
C ALA A 274 -11.26 -18.28 18.05
N ARG A 275 -12.35 -18.89 17.57
CA ARG A 275 -13.18 -19.80 18.37
C ARG A 275 -12.41 -21.02 18.87
N ILE A 276 -11.56 -21.61 18.04
CA ILE A 276 -10.71 -22.75 18.43
C ILE A 276 -9.73 -22.31 19.51
N LEU A 277 -9.03 -21.19 19.31
CA LEU A 277 -8.08 -20.67 20.28
C LEU A 277 -8.73 -20.47 21.66
N ILE A 278 -9.92 -19.87 21.71
CA ILE A 278 -10.66 -19.66 22.96
C ILE A 278 -11.10 -21.00 23.58
N ARG A 279 -11.68 -21.91 22.79
CA ARG A 279 -12.18 -23.20 23.28
C ARG A 279 -11.08 -24.05 23.91
N GLU A 280 -9.90 -24.07 23.30
CA GLU A 280 -8.76 -24.86 23.76
C GLU A 280 -7.95 -24.17 24.88
N GLY A 281 -8.31 -22.92 25.25
CA GLY A 281 -7.54 -22.13 26.21
C GLY A 281 -6.18 -21.67 25.68
N TRP A 282 -6.02 -21.55 24.36
CA TRP A 282 -4.79 -21.14 23.66
C TRP A 282 -4.69 -19.61 23.51
N ILE A 283 -5.25 -18.87 24.46
CA ILE A 283 -5.29 -17.41 24.49
C ILE A 283 -4.39 -16.88 25.61
N ASP A 284 -3.98 -15.62 25.49
CA ASP A 284 -3.26 -14.90 26.53
C ASP A 284 -4.27 -14.13 27.40
N GLY A 285 -4.79 -14.79 28.43
CA GLY A 285 -5.83 -14.23 29.31
C GLY A 285 -5.37 -12.97 30.04
N ASP A 286 -4.14 -12.97 30.56
CA ASP A 286 -3.57 -11.81 31.27
C ASP A 286 -3.46 -10.59 30.33
N PHE A 287 -3.02 -10.81 29.08
CA PHE A 287 -2.97 -9.73 28.08
C PHE A 287 -4.37 -9.23 27.71
N ILE A 288 -5.33 -10.12 27.50
CA ILE A 288 -6.72 -9.77 27.17
C ILE A 288 -7.31 -8.88 28.28
N ASP A 289 -7.19 -9.29 29.53
CA ASP A 289 -7.73 -8.57 30.69
C ASP A 289 -7.07 -7.21 30.88
N ALA A 290 -5.76 -7.11 30.63
CA ALA A 290 -5.00 -5.87 30.85
C ALA A 290 -5.10 -4.85 29.70
N HIS A 291 -5.29 -5.31 28.46
CA HIS A 291 -5.05 -4.49 27.27
C HIS A 291 -6.16 -4.50 26.23
N THR A 292 -7.27 -5.20 26.46
CA THR A 292 -8.38 -5.27 25.50
C THR A 292 -9.73 -4.97 26.15
N THR A 293 -10.75 -4.79 25.31
CA THR A 293 -12.14 -4.60 25.73
C THR A 293 -13.06 -5.36 24.78
N GLY A 294 -14.24 -5.78 25.24
CA GLY A 294 -15.25 -6.44 24.40
C GLY A 294 -14.99 -7.93 24.14
N PHE A 295 -14.16 -8.58 24.96
CA PHE A 295 -13.79 -9.98 24.78
C PHE A 295 -14.98 -10.93 24.94
N GLU A 296 -15.82 -10.74 25.96
CA GLU A 296 -16.96 -11.64 26.21
C GLU A 296 -18.01 -11.52 25.09
N GLU A 297 -18.33 -10.31 24.63
CA GLU A 297 -19.23 -10.09 23.50
C GLU A 297 -18.67 -10.70 22.21
N PHE A 298 -17.35 -10.60 22.00
CA PHE A 298 -16.70 -11.24 20.85
C PHE A 298 -16.76 -12.76 20.94
N LYS A 299 -16.50 -13.33 22.12
CA LYS A 299 -16.59 -14.78 22.38
C LYS A 299 -18.00 -15.32 22.14
N GLU A 300 -19.03 -14.59 22.56
CA GLU A 300 -20.43 -14.92 22.27
C GLU A 300 -20.72 -14.90 20.77
N PHE A 301 -20.30 -13.84 20.07
CA PHE A 301 -20.43 -13.73 18.62
C PHE A 301 -19.80 -14.92 17.86
N LEU A 302 -18.68 -15.44 18.35
CA LEU A 302 -17.98 -16.58 17.72
C LEU A 302 -18.77 -17.91 17.77
N PHE A 303 -19.85 -18.02 18.57
CA PHE A 303 -20.72 -19.20 18.54
C PHE A 303 -21.34 -19.47 17.16
N ASP A 304 -21.47 -18.44 16.32
CA ASP A 304 -21.99 -18.56 14.96
C ASP A 304 -20.97 -19.07 13.93
N TYR A 305 -19.73 -19.35 14.36
CA TYR A 305 -18.63 -19.82 13.50
C TYR A 305 -18.11 -21.22 13.88
N PRO A 306 -18.97 -22.26 13.87
CA PRO A 306 -18.54 -23.63 14.17
C PRO A 306 -17.71 -24.24 13.04
N MET A 307 -16.93 -25.27 13.34
CA MET A 307 -16.03 -25.94 12.39
C MET A 307 -16.71 -26.31 11.06
N HIS A 308 -17.93 -26.86 11.08
CA HIS A 308 -18.66 -27.21 9.87
C HIS A 308 -18.98 -26.00 8.97
N ARG A 309 -19.19 -24.81 9.55
CA ARG A 309 -19.37 -23.58 8.79
C ARG A 309 -18.05 -23.18 8.16
N VAL A 310 -16.97 -23.23 8.94
CA VAL A 310 -15.61 -22.87 8.48
C VAL A 310 -15.20 -23.74 7.30
N THR A 311 -15.26 -25.06 7.42
CA THR A 311 -14.89 -25.98 6.32
C THR A 311 -15.79 -25.82 5.10
N LYS A 312 -17.11 -25.65 5.31
CA LYS A 312 -18.06 -25.43 4.21
C LYS A 312 -17.75 -24.17 3.41
N PHE A 313 -17.50 -23.03 4.07
CA PHE A 313 -17.28 -21.75 3.38
C PHE A 313 -15.87 -21.66 2.79
N THR A 314 -14.86 -22.07 3.57
CA THR A 314 -13.45 -21.96 3.15
C THR A 314 -13.04 -23.01 2.15
N GLY A 315 -13.70 -24.17 2.13
CA GLY A 315 -13.26 -25.33 1.36
C GLY A 315 -12.05 -26.06 1.96
N LEU A 316 -11.53 -25.62 3.11
CA LEU A 316 -10.50 -26.34 3.87
C LEU A 316 -11.11 -27.52 4.62
N ASN A 317 -10.31 -28.55 4.89
CA ASN A 317 -10.69 -29.62 5.81
C ASN A 317 -10.40 -29.23 7.28
N GLU A 318 -11.01 -29.94 8.22
CA GLU A 318 -10.87 -29.64 9.65
C GLU A 318 -9.43 -29.68 10.13
N ARG A 319 -8.64 -30.65 9.63
CA ARG A 319 -7.23 -30.78 9.97
C ARG A 319 -6.46 -29.52 9.60
N GLN A 320 -6.65 -28.97 8.39
CA GLN A 320 -5.97 -27.73 7.97
C GLN A 320 -6.30 -26.56 8.89
N VAL A 321 -7.57 -26.41 9.29
CA VAL A 321 -8.01 -25.33 10.19
C VAL A 321 -7.39 -25.49 11.58
N ILE A 322 -7.37 -26.71 12.12
CA ILE A 322 -6.77 -27.00 13.43
C ILE A 322 -5.25 -26.81 13.40
N GLU A 323 -4.57 -27.27 12.35
CA GLU A 323 -3.12 -27.06 12.20
C GLU A 323 -2.76 -25.58 12.10
N PHE A 324 -3.63 -24.76 11.50
CA PHE A 324 -3.42 -23.32 11.46
C PHE A 324 -3.60 -22.67 12.84
N ALA A 325 -4.65 -23.02 13.57
CA ALA A 325 -4.85 -22.57 14.95
C ALA A 325 -3.68 -23.00 15.86
N ARG A 326 -3.20 -24.24 15.70
CA ARG A 326 -2.06 -24.77 16.45
C ARG A 326 -0.76 -24.03 16.11
N ALA A 327 -0.53 -23.70 14.84
CA ALA A 327 0.64 -22.91 14.43
C ALA A 327 0.69 -21.55 15.14
N ILE A 328 -0.46 -20.89 15.31
CA ILE A 328 -0.56 -19.63 16.06
C ILE A 328 -0.29 -19.85 17.55
N HIS A 329 -0.88 -20.90 18.14
CA HIS A 329 -0.70 -21.19 19.57
C HIS A 329 0.75 -21.55 19.94
N GLU A 330 1.40 -22.40 19.15
CA GLU A 330 2.75 -22.90 19.44
C GLU A 330 3.85 -21.87 19.13
N GLY A 331 3.56 -20.88 18.28
CA GLY A 331 4.50 -19.81 17.92
C GLY A 331 4.75 -18.84 19.08
N ARG A 332 6.01 -18.45 19.29
CA ARG A 332 6.39 -17.47 20.33
C ARG A 332 6.35 -16.03 19.81
N ARG A 333 6.54 -15.85 18.50
CA ARG A 333 6.58 -14.58 17.77
C ARG A 333 5.78 -14.73 16.47
N VAL A 334 4.46 -14.69 16.63
CA VAL A 334 3.54 -14.79 15.50
C VAL A 334 3.24 -13.42 14.95
N SER A 335 3.42 -13.22 13.66
CA SER A 335 3.04 -11.99 12.97
C SER A 335 2.10 -12.27 11.81
N PHE A 336 1.10 -11.40 11.67
CA PHE A 336 0.07 -11.46 10.65
C PHE A 336 0.31 -10.32 9.67
N TRP A 337 0.36 -10.62 8.38
CA TRP A 337 0.65 -9.66 7.33
C TRP A 337 -0.40 -9.73 6.24
N TRP A 338 -0.96 -8.60 5.82
CA TRP A 338 -1.93 -8.58 4.72
C TRP A 338 -1.69 -7.46 3.72
N THR A 339 -2.26 -7.64 2.52
CA THR A 339 -2.32 -6.62 1.48
C THR A 339 -3.72 -6.55 0.84
N MET A 340 -3.80 -6.50 -0.50
CA MET A 340 -4.98 -6.20 -1.26
C MET A 340 -6.04 -7.30 -1.21
N GLY A 341 -5.66 -8.57 -0.99
CA GLY A 341 -6.63 -9.65 -0.83
C GLY A 341 -7.63 -9.40 0.32
N VAL A 342 -7.14 -8.75 1.39
CA VAL A 342 -7.95 -8.27 2.52
C VAL A 342 -8.53 -6.89 2.24
N ASN A 343 -7.69 -5.92 1.85
CA ASN A 343 -8.10 -4.52 1.79
C ASN A 343 -9.19 -4.25 0.73
N GLN A 344 -9.14 -4.91 -0.42
CA GLN A 344 -10.07 -4.73 -1.53
C GLN A 344 -11.22 -5.74 -1.39
N SER A 345 -12.08 -5.50 -0.40
CA SER A 345 -13.21 -6.38 -0.07
C SER A 345 -14.35 -5.58 0.56
N HIS A 346 -15.59 -6.00 0.30
CA HIS A 346 -16.78 -5.39 0.91
C HIS A 346 -16.78 -5.50 2.45
N GLU A 347 -16.21 -6.57 3.01
CA GLU A 347 -16.01 -6.76 4.45
C GLU A 347 -14.56 -6.51 4.91
N GLY A 348 -13.77 -5.77 4.11
CA GLY A 348 -12.31 -5.65 4.32
C GLY A 348 -11.92 -5.20 5.72
N VAL A 349 -12.63 -4.21 6.29
CA VAL A 349 -12.38 -3.69 7.64
C VAL A 349 -12.53 -4.80 8.69
N ARG A 350 -13.58 -5.61 8.59
CA ARG A 350 -13.83 -6.73 9.51
C ARG A 350 -12.80 -7.84 9.35
N THR A 351 -12.38 -8.13 8.13
CA THR A 351 -11.28 -9.08 7.86
C THR A 351 -9.97 -8.61 8.47
N ALA A 352 -9.57 -7.35 8.28
CA ALA A 352 -8.37 -6.80 8.91
C ALA A 352 -8.48 -6.81 10.45
N GLN A 353 -9.63 -6.44 11.01
CA GLN A 353 -9.88 -6.53 12.45
C GLN A 353 -9.82 -7.96 12.98
N SER A 354 -10.29 -8.96 12.23
CA SER A 354 -10.18 -10.36 12.66
C SER A 354 -8.73 -10.82 12.80
N LEU A 355 -7.81 -10.32 11.95
CA LEU A 355 -6.37 -10.58 12.10
C LEU A 355 -5.79 -9.85 13.32
N ILE A 356 -6.20 -8.60 13.55
CA ILE A 356 -5.85 -7.86 14.77
C ILE A 356 -6.35 -8.63 16.02
N ASN A 357 -7.58 -9.13 16.00
CA ASN A 357 -8.16 -9.89 17.10
C ASN A 357 -7.37 -11.18 17.36
N LEU A 358 -6.92 -11.90 16.32
CA LEU A 358 -6.05 -13.08 16.52
C LEU A 358 -4.72 -12.71 17.19
N ALA A 359 -4.11 -11.57 16.80
CA ALA A 359 -2.89 -11.08 17.44
C ALA A 359 -3.13 -10.68 18.90
N LEU A 360 -4.23 -9.98 19.20
CA LEU A 360 -4.59 -9.55 20.56
C LEU A 360 -4.97 -10.74 21.46
N LEU A 361 -5.77 -11.69 20.95
CA LEU A 361 -6.16 -12.90 21.68
C LEU A 361 -4.97 -13.74 22.14
N THR A 362 -3.83 -13.63 21.46
CA THR A 362 -2.65 -14.47 21.68
C THR A 362 -1.45 -13.70 22.20
N GLY A 363 -1.63 -12.43 22.61
CA GLY A 363 -0.54 -11.59 23.11
C GLY A 363 0.59 -11.34 22.08
N ASN A 364 0.28 -11.50 20.80
CA ASN A 364 1.22 -11.33 19.68
C ASN A 364 1.20 -9.88 19.15
N ILE A 365 1.43 -8.92 20.02
CA ILE A 365 1.60 -7.50 19.67
C ILE A 365 2.59 -6.82 20.64
N GLY A 366 3.22 -5.72 20.20
CA GLY A 366 4.12 -4.93 21.05
C GLY A 366 5.49 -5.57 21.34
N ARG A 367 5.81 -6.70 20.68
CA ARG A 367 7.08 -7.42 20.81
C ARG A 367 7.72 -7.62 19.43
N PRO A 368 9.06 -7.71 19.32
CA PRO A 368 9.73 -8.02 18.06
C PRO A 368 9.22 -9.32 17.44
N GLY A 369 8.99 -9.32 16.13
CA GLY A 369 8.48 -10.46 15.37
C GLY A 369 6.99 -10.73 15.57
N THR A 370 6.22 -9.78 16.10
CA THR A 370 4.77 -9.93 16.32
C THR A 370 3.97 -8.86 15.59
N GLY A 371 2.65 -8.88 15.77
CA GLY A 371 1.76 -7.82 15.33
C GLY A 371 0.86 -8.21 14.16
N ALA A 372 -0.14 -7.36 13.94
CA ALA A 372 -1.06 -7.43 12.82
C ALA A 372 -0.74 -6.25 11.89
N ASN A 373 -0.17 -6.57 10.73
CA ASN A 373 0.63 -5.66 9.92
C ASN A 373 0.08 -5.55 8.49
N SER A 374 -0.25 -4.33 8.07
CA SER A 374 -0.74 -4.04 6.72
C SER A 374 0.41 -3.54 5.87
N ILE A 375 0.74 -4.27 4.81
CA ILE A 375 1.80 -3.87 3.90
C ILE A 375 1.22 -2.91 2.86
N THR A 376 1.84 -1.74 2.76
CA THR A 376 1.34 -0.63 1.96
C THR A 376 1.64 -0.82 0.47
N GLY A 377 0.82 -0.27 -0.43
CA GLY A 377 1.02 -0.35 -1.88
C GLY A 377 2.09 0.61 -2.43
N GLN A 378 1.69 1.85 -2.73
CA GLN A 378 2.52 2.87 -3.37
C GLN A 378 3.58 3.46 -2.43
N CYS A 379 4.65 4.00 -3.00
CA CYS A 379 5.86 4.47 -2.32
C CYS A 379 5.59 5.46 -1.18
N ASN A 380 4.63 6.37 -1.33
CA ASN A 380 4.33 7.41 -0.35
C ASN A 380 2.85 7.45 0.07
N ALA A 381 2.17 6.30 0.05
CA ALA A 381 0.78 6.23 0.50
C ALA A 381 0.60 6.59 2.00
N MET A 382 1.64 6.39 2.82
CA MET A 382 1.64 6.85 4.22
C MET A 382 1.74 8.38 4.33
N GLY A 383 2.55 9.03 3.48
CA GLY A 383 2.59 10.50 3.40
C GLY A 383 1.23 11.08 3.05
N SER A 384 0.51 10.46 2.11
CA SER A 384 -0.87 10.84 1.75
C SER A 384 -1.80 10.83 2.97
N ARG A 385 -1.76 9.79 3.80
CA ARG A 385 -2.65 9.64 4.97
C ARG A 385 -2.43 10.70 6.06
N LEU A 386 -1.20 11.19 6.20
CA LEU A 386 -0.83 12.14 7.26
C LEU A 386 -0.80 13.60 6.79
N PHE A 387 -0.47 13.85 5.52
CA PHE A 387 -0.11 15.20 5.06
C PHE A 387 -0.94 15.70 3.87
N SER A 388 -1.73 14.87 3.18
CA SER A 388 -2.47 15.34 1.99
C SER A 388 -3.71 16.20 2.28
N ASN A 389 -4.08 16.40 3.55
CA ASN A 389 -5.34 17.06 3.96
C ASN A 389 -6.62 16.43 3.40
N THR A 390 -6.60 15.19 2.93
CA THR A 390 -7.77 14.52 2.34
C THR A 390 -8.63 13.82 3.39
N THR A 391 -8.01 12.91 4.15
CA THR A 391 -8.67 12.08 5.18
C THR A 391 -8.55 12.61 6.59
N ASN A 392 -7.48 13.36 6.85
CA ASN A 392 -7.14 13.95 8.12
C ASN A 392 -6.53 15.31 7.81
N LEU A 393 -6.65 16.24 8.74
CA LEU A 393 -5.88 17.47 8.75
C LEU A 393 -4.39 17.14 9.01
N LEU A 394 -3.49 17.99 8.52
CA LEU A 394 -2.03 17.82 8.61
C LEU A 394 -1.56 17.18 9.92
N GLY A 395 -0.70 16.17 9.81
CA GLY A 395 -0.13 15.45 10.95
C GLY A 395 -1.10 14.47 11.61
N GLY A 396 -2.15 14.03 10.91
CA GLY A 396 -3.14 13.08 11.43
C GLY A 396 -4.18 13.70 12.37
N HIS A 397 -4.30 15.03 12.38
CA HIS A 397 -5.33 15.72 13.16
C HIS A 397 -6.72 15.55 12.52
N ASP A 398 -7.76 15.65 13.33
CA ASP A 398 -9.15 15.56 12.87
C ASP A 398 -9.70 16.93 12.42
N PHE A 399 -10.25 16.99 11.20
CA PHE A 399 -10.95 18.17 10.70
C PHE A 399 -12.17 18.52 11.53
N LEU A 400 -12.86 17.57 12.16
CA LEU A 400 -14.07 17.81 12.95
C LEU A 400 -13.77 18.47 14.30
N ASN A 401 -12.54 18.34 14.79
CA ASN A 401 -12.14 18.88 16.08
C ASN A 401 -11.69 20.35 15.96
N PRO A 402 -12.38 21.32 16.61
CA PRO A 402 -12.01 22.73 16.53
C PRO A 402 -10.63 23.03 17.13
N ASP A 403 -10.17 22.28 18.14
CA ASP A 403 -8.85 22.48 18.77
C ASP A 403 -7.73 22.08 17.81
N HIS A 404 -7.94 20.99 17.07
CA HIS A 404 -7.06 20.56 16.01
C HIS A 404 -6.94 21.60 14.90
N ARG A 405 -8.08 22.14 14.42
CA ARG A 405 -8.10 23.21 13.42
C ARG A 405 -7.35 24.45 13.92
N ARG A 406 -7.62 24.90 15.16
CA ARG A 406 -6.91 26.05 15.77
C ARG A 406 -5.40 25.83 15.86
N LYS A 407 -4.97 24.64 16.28
CA LYS A 407 -3.55 24.30 16.38
C LYS A 407 -2.85 24.36 15.03
N VAL A 408 -3.42 23.73 14.00
CA VAL A 408 -2.82 23.71 12.66
C VAL A 408 -2.85 25.08 12.02
N ALA A 409 -3.94 25.83 12.17
CA ALA A 409 -4.03 27.21 11.70
C ALA A 409 -2.95 28.12 12.31
N ALA A 410 -2.72 28.00 13.62
CA ALA A 410 -1.66 28.74 14.31
C ALA A 410 -0.26 28.39 13.80
N ILE A 411 0.03 27.10 13.54
CA ILE A 411 1.32 26.66 12.97
C ILE A 411 1.53 27.24 11.56
N LEU A 412 0.48 27.26 10.74
CA LEU A 412 0.54 27.76 9.36
C LEU A 412 0.42 29.29 9.25
N GLY A 413 0.10 30.00 10.34
CA GLY A 413 -0.13 31.44 10.31
C GLY A 413 -1.38 31.87 9.53
N ILE A 414 -2.42 31.03 9.50
CA ILE A 414 -3.68 31.32 8.79
C ILE A 414 -4.85 31.44 9.77
N ASP A 415 -5.95 32.04 9.32
CA ASP A 415 -7.22 32.01 10.06
C ASP A 415 -7.78 30.57 10.09
N ALA A 416 -8.18 30.09 11.27
CA ALA A 416 -8.79 28.77 11.44
C ALA A 416 -10.09 28.61 10.64
N ALA A 417 -10.78 29.72 10.32
CA ALA A 417 -11.97 29.70 9.45
C ALA A 417 -11.67 29.28 8.00
N ARG A 418 -10.39 29.31 7.57
CA ARG A 418 -9.97 28.79 6.25
C ARG A 418 -9.86 27.26 6.21
N ILE A 419 -9.83 26.61 7.36
CA ILE A 419 -9.76 25.15 7.44
C ILE A 419 -11.21 24.62 7.45
N PRO A 420 -11.58 23.70 6.54
CA PRO A 420 -12.90 23.08 6.54
C PRO A 420 -13.23 22.44 7.90
N ASP A 421 -14.48 22.58 8.34
CA ASP A 421 -14.99 22.03 9.60
C ASP A 421 -15.60 20.62 9.44
N ARG A 422 -15.45 20.04 8.25
CA ARG A 422 -16.00 18.77 7.82
C ARG A 422 -14.96 17.95 7.07
N ASN A 423 -15.18 16.65 7.01
CA ASN A 423 -14.35 15.74 6.20
C ASN A 423 -14.65 15.90 4.71
N SER A 424 -13.65 15.61 3.89
CA SER A 424 -13.84 15.47 2.44
C SER A 424 -14.73 14.27 2.13
N TRP A 425 -15.42 14.33 1.00
CA TRP A 425 -15.89 13.13 0.31
C TRP A 425 -14.71 12.21 -0.02
N ALA A 426 -14.94 10.91 0.13
CA ALA A 426 -14.04 9.87 -0.33
C ALA A 426 -14.04 9.81 -1.87
N TYR A 427 -13.01 9.18 -2.44
CA TYR A 427 -12.82 9.03 -3.88
C TYR A 427 -14.10 8.56 -4.62
N PRO A 428 -14.80 7.49 -4.18
CA PRO A 428 -16.03 7.07 -4.84
C PRO A 428 -17.15 8.11 -4.74
N GLU A 429 -17.26 8.82 -3.61
CA GLU A 429 -18.26 9.87 -3.41
C GLU A 429 -17.98 11.10 -4.29
N ILE A 430 -16.70 11.41 -4.57
CA ILE A 430 -16.33 12.45 -5.55
C ILE A 430 -16.78 12.02 -6.95
N VAL A 431 -16.52 10.77 -7.35
CA VAL A 431 -16.95 10.23 -8.65
C VAL A 431 -18.48 10.25 -8.78
N GLU A 432 -19.21 9.81 -7.75
CA GLU A 432 -20.68 9.93 -7.72
C GLU A 432 -21.16 11.39 -7.68
N GLY A 433 -20.38 12.29 -7.08
CA GLY A 433 -20.61 13.73 -7.16
C GLY A 433 -20.57 14.28 -8.58
N ILE A 434 -19.72 13.72 -9.46
CA ILE A 434 -19.73 14.02 -10.90
C ILE A 434 -21.01 13.48 -11.53
N ARG A 435 -21.40 12.25 -11.18
CA ARG A 435 -22.64 11.62 -11.68
C ARG A 435 -23.88 12.42 -11.30
N ASP A 436 -23.93 12.98 -10.10
CA ASP A 436 -25.02 13.83 -9.62
C ASP A 436 -24.94 15.26 -10.16
N GLY A 437 -23.88 15.61 -10.87
CA GLY A 437 -23.63 16.97 -11.36
C GLY A 437 -23.32 17.99 -10.26
N LYS A 438 -22.93 17.52 -9.06
CA LYS A 438 -22.46 18.36 -7.94
C LYS A 438 -21.02 18.79 -8.17
N ILE A 439 -20.15 17.87 -8.59
CA ILE A 439 -18.78 18.18 -9.02
C ILE A 439 -18.79 18.56 -10.50
N LYS A 440 -18.24 19.73 -10.81
CA LYS A 440 -18.13 20.33 -12.14
C LYS A 440 -16.68 20.49 -12.59
N GLY A 441 -15.79 20.80 -11.65
CA GLY A 441 -14.36 20.90 -11.91
C GLY A 441 -13.59 19.81 -11.17
N LEU A 442 -12.64 19.16 -11.85
CA LEU A 442 -11.80 18.13 -11.24
C LEU A 442 -10.33 18.37 -11.57
N TRP A 443 -9.47 18.34 -10.55
CA TRP A 443 -8.02 18.35 -10.71
C TRP A 443 -7.44 16.99 -10.32
N VAL A 444 -6.88 16.26 -11.28
CA VAL A 444 -6.28 14.93 -11.09
C VAL A 444 -4.76 15.07 -11.09
N ILE A 445 -4.09 14.58 -10.05
CA ILE A 445 -2.64 14.76 -9.84
C ILE A 445 -1.95 13.41 -9.71
N ALA A 446 -1.05 13.12 -10.66
CA ALA A 446 -0.15 11.96 -10.68
C ALA A 446 -0.88 10.63 -10.37
N THR A 447 -2.08 10.49 -10.94
CA THR A 447 -2.91 9.29 -10.87
C THR A 447 -3.72 9.17 -12.15
N ASN A 448 -4.02 7.94 -12.55
CA ASN A 448 -4.66 7.65 -13.84
C ASN A 448 -5.99 6.90 -13.63
N PRO A 449 -7.04 7.57 -13.09
CA PRO A 449 -8.31 6.90 -12.79
C PRO A 449 -9.02 6.37 -14.02
N ALA A 450 -8.92 7.01 -15.19
CA ALA A 450 -9.50 6.48 -16.43
C ALA A 450 -8.99 5.07 -16.77
N HIS A 451 -7.79 4.70 -16.30
CA HIS A 451 -7.26 3.34 -16.38
C HIS A 451 -7.54 2.50 -15.11
N SER A 452 -7.41 3.10 -13.93
CA SER A 452 -7.31 2.35 -12.67
C SER A 452 -8.60 2.25 -11.86
N TRP A 453 -9.61 3.04 -12.18
CA TRP A 453 -10.92 2.97 -11.53
C TRP A 453 -11.70 1.73 -11.98
N ILE A 454 -12.57 1.26 -11.10
CA ILE A 454 -13.50 0.16 -11.43
C ILE A 454 -14.53 0.66 -12.44
N ASP A 455 -14.88 -0.18 -13.41
CA ASP A 455 -15.72 0.22 -14.54
C ASP A 455 -15.16 1.43 -15.30
N GLN A 456 -14.12 1.18 -16.10
CA GLN A 456 -13.44 2.21 -16.89
C GLN A 456 -14.42 2.94 -17.84
N GLY A 457 -15.40 2.23 -18.41
CA GLY A 457 -16.35 2.82 -19.34
C GLY A 457 -17.24 3.85 -18.67
N ASP A 458 -17.76 3.54 -17.49
CA ASP A 458 -18.54 4.48 -16.69
C ASP A 458 -17.72 5.72 -16.32
N LEU A 459 -16.47 5.55 -15.85
CA LEU A 459 -15.64 6.69 -15.52
C LEU A 459 -15.32 7.56 -16.76
N HIS A 460 -15.05 6.95 -17.91
CA HIS A 460 -14.80 7.72 -19.15
C HIS A 460 -15.99 8.60 -19.51
N GLU A 461 -17.21 8.08 -19.37
CA GLU A 461 -18.44 8.87 -19.56
C GLU A 461 -18.52 10.01 -18.55
N LEU A 462 -18.29 9.72 -17.26
CA LEU A 462 -18.35 10.72 -16.19
C LEU A 462 -17.34 11.84 -16.37
N LEU A 463 -16.11 11.55 -16.78
CA LEU A 463 -15.09 12.56 -17.03
C LEU A 463 -15.54 13.55 -18.13
N GLY A 464 -16.29 13.08 -19.14
CA GLY A 464 -16.87 13.92 -20.18
C GLY A 464 -18.04 14.81 -19.73
N ARG A 465 -18.52 14.64 -18.50
CA ARG A 465 -19.61 15.46 -17.91
C ARG A 465 -19.12 16.62 -17.06
N LEU A 466 -17.81 16.69 -16.80
CA LEU A 466 -17.18 17.81 -16.11
C LEU A 466 -17.21 19.05 -17.01
N ASP A 467 -17.34 20.22 -16.41
CA ASP A 467 -17.20 21.50 -17.10
C ASP A 467 -15.72 21.82 -17.34
N PHE A 468 -14.83 21.31 -16.47
CA PHE A 468 -13.39 21.49 -16.60
C PHE A 468 -12.59 20.39 -15.89
N LEU A 469 -11.75 19.66 -16.64
CA LEU A 469 -10.83 18.63 -16.14
C LEU A 469 -9.37 19.07 -16.30
N VAL A 470 -8.66 19.17 -15.18
CA VAL A 470 -7.22 19.38 -15.15
C VAL A 470 -6.54 18.07 -14.80
N VAL A 471 -5.55 17.66 -15.58
CA VAL A 471 -4.67 16.55 -15.26
C VAL A 471 -3.26 17.08 -15.08
N GLN A 472 -2.62 16.75 -13.97
CA GLN A 472 -1.20 17.02 -13.74
C GLN A 472 -0.47 15.68 -13.73
N ASP A 473 0.28 15.38 -14.79
CA ASP A 473 0.92 14.08 -14.98
C ASP A 473 2.23 14.20 -15.77
N MET A 474 3.13 13.25 -15.58
CA MET A 474 4.39 13.20 -16.31
C MET A 474 4.22 12.83 -17.78
N TYR A 475 3.08 12.23 -18.17
CA TYR A 475 2.84 11.72 -19.52
C TYR A 475 1.55 12.26 -20.12
N ALA A 476 1.63 12.73 -21.36
CA ALA A 476 0.46 13.20 -22.12
C ALA A 476 -0.40 12.05 -22.67
N THR A 477 0.10 10.83 -22.57
CA THR A 477 -0.48 9.61 -23.15
C THR A 477 -1.27 8.78 -22.15
N THR A 478 -1.26 9.11 -20.85
CA THR A 478 -2.09 8.40 -19.88
C THR A 478 -3.56 8.52 -20.27
N GLU A 479 -4.34 7.47 -19.99
CA GLU A 479 -5.76 7.42 -20.34
C GLU A 479 -6.50 8.64 -19.76
N THR A 480 -6.17 9.06 -18.53
CA THR A 480 -6.81 10.23 -17.91
C THR A 480 -6.37 11.53 -18.60
N ALA A 481 -5.08 11.70 -18.94
CA ALA A 481 -4.60 12.90 -19.63
C ALA A 481 -5.30 13.11 -20.98
N GLN A 482 -5.68 12.04 -21.67
CA GLN A 482 -6.41 12.13 -22.95
C GLN A 482 -7.81 12.76 -22.80
N HIS A 483 -8.40 12.73 -21.61
CA HIS A 483 -9.67 13.40 -21.31
C HIS A 483 -9.50 14.86 -20.85
N ALA A 484 -8.29 15.31 -20.52
CA ALA A 484 -8.07 16.61 -19.87
C ALA A 484 -8.45 17.80 -20.75
N ASP A 485 -8.99 18.86 -20.16
CA ASP A 485 -9.08 20.18 -20.80
C ASP A 485 -7.79 20.97 -20.65
N LEU A 486 -7.04 20.70 -19.57
CA LEU A 486 -5.72 21.25 -19.30
C LEU A 486 -4.81 20.15 -18.73
N LEU A 487 -3.66 19.93 -19.38
CA LEU A 487 -2.59 19.06 -18.91
C LEU A 487 -1.43 19.91 -18.36
N LEU A 488 -0.98 19.60 -17.14
CA LEU A 488 0.12 20.27 -16.42
C LEU A 488 1.29 19.34 -16.13
#